data_AF-U4VCR7-F1
#
_entry.id   AF-U4VCR7-F1
#
_cell.length_a   1.000
_cell.length_b   1.000
_cell.length_c   1.000
_cell.angle_alpha   90.00
_cell.angle_beta   90.00
_cell.angle_gamma   90.00
#
_symmetry.space_group_name_H-M   'P 1'
#
loop_
_entity.id
_entity.type
_entity.pdbx_description
1 polymer ?
#
loop_
_entity_poly.entity_id
_entity_poly.type
_entity_poly.pdbx_seq_one_letter_code
_entity_poly.pdbx_strand_id
1 'polypeptide(L)'
;MPLYLSGENVDLYILTDPNGETADMVSVSNGKPYIELPTAYAYQGGSDFKKCDWAGYVNKISELRANSKGSRAFKNVVVPMPDTRPTRNDEVAISTTSFAPMSDRNVRVIGPAFIFDEDAAQAKSATY
;
A
#
# COMPACT_ATOMS: atom_id res chain seq x y z
N MET A 1 2.00 -47.16 0.79
CA MET A 1 1.60 -47.23 -0.63
C MET A 1 1.99 -45.93 -1.30
N PRO A 2 2.99 -45.89 -2.20
CA PRO A 2 3.33 -44.68 -2.92
C PRO A 2 2.37 -44.50 -4.10
N LEU A 3 1.72 -43.35 -4.18
CA LEU A 3 0.88 -42.95 -5.30
C LEU A 3 1.80 -42.60 -6.49
N TYR A 4 1.79 -43.45 -7.52
CA TYR A 4 2.42 -43.15 -8.80
C TYR A 4 1.51 -42.20 -9.58
N LEU A 5 1.88 -40.92 -9.66
CA LEU A 5 1.35 -39.96 -10.63
C LEU A 5 2.00 -40.26 -11.99
N SER A 6 1.51 -41.29 -12.68
CA SER A 6 1.88 -41.54 -14.08
C SER A 6 0.68 -41.16 -14.95
N GLY A 7 0.59 -39.85 -15.22
CA GLY A 7 -0.30 -39.26 -16.21
C GLY A 7 0.53 -38.29 -17.03
N GLU A 8 0.57 -38.51 -18.34
CA GLU A 8 1.37 -37.79 -19.33
C GLU A 8 1.21 -36.24 -19.17
N ASN A 9 2.31 -35.53 -18.88
CA ASN A 9 2.42 -34.08 -18.58
C ASN A 9 2.06 -33.57 -17.17
N VAL A 10 2.53 -34.23 -16.10
CA VAL A 10 2.60 -33.61 -14.77
C VAL A 10 4.05 -33.19 -14.47
N ASP A 11 4.27 -31.90 -14.20
CA ASP A 11 5.55 -31.38 -13.72
C ASP A 11 5.40 -30.91 -12.27
N LEU A 12 6.34 -31.29 -11.41
CA LEU A 12 6.31 -31.00 -9.99
C LEU A 12 7.12 -29.75 -9.70
N TYR A 13 6.52 -28.80 -8.99
CA TYR A 13 7.18 -27.57 -8.56
C TYR A 13 7.28 -27.58 -7.03
N ILE A 14 8.48 -27.29 -6.52
CA ILE A 14 8.77 -27.30 -5.08
C ILE A 14 9.17 -25.89 -4.65
N LEU A 15 8.72 -25.50 -3.46
CA LEU A 15 9.14 -24.30 -2.77
C LEU A 15 10.13 -24.67 -1.65
N THR A 16 11.34 -24.15 -1.72
CA THR A 16 12.42 -24.49 -0.77
C THR A 16 12.27 -23.75 0.57
N ASP A 17 11.79 -22.51 0.52
CA ASP A 17 11.49 -21.70 1.71
C ASP A 17 9.99 -21.81 2.06
N PRO A 18 9.61 -22.37 3.21
CA PRO A 18 8.21 -22.43 3.64
C PRO A 18 7.52 -21.07 3.76
N ASN A 19 8.28 -19.97 3.89
CA ASN A 19 7.75 -18.61 3.95
C ASN A 19 7.78 -17.90 2.58
N GLY A 20 8.26 -18.58 1.53
CA GLY A 20 8.35 -18.03 0.18
C GLY A 20 7.00 -17.98 -0.53
N GLU A 21 6.98 -17.31 -1.68
CA GLU A 21 5.77 -17.16 -2.48
C GLU A 21 5.69 -18.25 -3.55
N THR A 22 4.50 -18.47 -4.12
CA THR A 22 4.31 -19.38 -5.27
C THR A 22 5.18 -18.97 -6.47
N ALA A 23 5.59 -17.70 -6.56
CA ALA A 23 6.50 -17.20 -7.58
C ALA A 23 7.89 -17.85 -7.52
N ASP A 24 8.33 -18.23 -6.32
CA ASP A 24 9.68 -18.76 -6.05
C ASP A 24 9.76 -20.27 -6.20
N MET A 25 8.64 -20.91 -6.56
CA MET A 25 8.60 -22.33 -6.83
C MET A 25 9.43 -22.70 -8.06
N VAL A 26 10.13 -23.83 -7.99
CA VAL A 26 11.02 -24.31 -9.06
C VAL A 26 10.65 -25.72 -9.47
N SER A 27 10.65 -25.97 -10.79
CA SER A 27 10.42 -27.29 -11.37
C SER A 27 11.51 -28.28 -10.95
N VAL A 28 11.10 -29.46 -10.49
CA VAL A 28 12.01 -30.57 -10.18
C VAL A 28 12.64 -31.15 -11.43
N SER A 29 11.94 -31.10 -12.57
CA SER A 29 12.40 -31.76 -13.79
C SER A 29 13.44 -30.94 -14.54
N ASN A 30 13.28 -29.62 -14.61
CA ASN A 30 14.09 -28.74 -15.47
C ASN A 30 14.69 -27.52 -14.75
N GLY A 31 14.38 -27.32 -13.46
CA GLY A 31 14.92 -26.22 -12.67
C GLY A 31 14.36 -24.84 -13.04
N LYS A 32 13.35 -24.75 -13.90
CA LYS A 32 12.72 -23.48 -14.27
C LYS A 32 11.76 -22.99 -13.19
N PRO A 33 11.68 -21.67 -12.97
CA PRO A 33 10.75 -21.11 -12.01
C PRO A 33 9.31 -21.19 -12.52
N TYR A 34 8.37 -21.28 -11.59
CA TYR A 34 6.93 -21.35 -11.87
C TYR A 34 6.44 -20.17 -12.74
N ILE A 35 7.01 -18.98 -12.55
CA ILE A 35 6.63 -17.76 -13.27
C ILE A 35 6.91 -17.80 -14.78
N GLU A 36 7.80 -18.69 -15.24
CA GLU A 36 8.10 -18.85 -16.67
C GLU A 36 7.04 -19.68 -17.40
N LEU A 37 6.12 -20.34 -16.67
CA LEU A 37 5.02 -21.05 -17.28
C LEU A 37 4.02 -20.08 -17.91
N PRO A 38 3.62 -20.27 -19.18
CA PRO A 38 2.58 -19.46 -19.80
C PRO A 38 1.23 -19.49 -19.06
N THR A 39 0.99 -20.55 -18.30
CA THR A 39 -0.22 -20.75 -17.49
C THR A 39 -0.02 -20.39 -16.01
N ALA A 40 1.11 -19.77 -15.65
CA ALA A 40 1.33 -19.28 -14.29
C ALA A 40 0.19 -18.33 -13.89
N TYR A 41 -0.34 -18.51 -12.69
CA TYR A 41 -1.44 -17.70 -12.15
C TYR A 41 -2.73 -17.70 -12.98
N ALA A 42 -2.97 -18.68 -13.85
CA ALA A 42 -4.17 -18.73 -14.70
C ALA A 42 -5.49 -18.59 -13.90
N TYR A 43 -5.52 -19.08 -12.65
CA TYR A 43 -6.69 -18.93 -11.77
C TYR A 43 -7.02 -17.48 -11.41
N GLN A 44 -6.06 -16.55 -11.47
CA GLN A 44 -6.27 -15.13 -11.13
C GLN A 44 -7.08 -14.37 -12.17
N GLY A 45 -7.13 -14.87 -13.42
CA GLY A 45 -7.89 -14.26 -14.51
C GLY A 45 -9.38 -14.67 -14.54
N GLY A 46 -9.80 -15.63 -13.71
CA GLY A 46 -11.18 -16.11 -13.69
C GLY A 46 -12.15 -15.10 -13.06
N SER A 47 -13.41 -15.11 -13.49
CA SER A 47 -14.48 -14.26 -12.92
C SER A 47 -14.73 -14.52 -11.44
N ASP A 48 -14.43 -15.74 -10.99
CA ASP A 48 -14.62 -16.18 -9.61
C ASP A 48 -13.40 -15.92 -8.72
N PHE A 49 -12.31 -15.38 -9.27
CA PHE A 49 -11.12 -15.09 -8.48
C PHE A 49 -11.41 -13.99 -7.45
N LYS A 50 -11.28 -14.35 -6.17
CA LYS A 50 -11.39 -13.41 -5.05
C LYS A 50 -10.00 -13.09 -4.54
N LYS A 51 -9.51 -11.89 -4.87
CA LYS A 51 -8.35 -11.30 -4.20
C LYS A 51 -8.78 -10.61 -2.90
N CYS A 52 -7.89 -10.59 -1.92
CA CYS A 52 -8.08 -9.76 -0.72
C CYS A 52 -8.09 -8.28 -1.11
N ASP A 53 -9.18 -7.57 -0.83
CA ASP A 53 -9.27 -6.12 -0.98
C ASP A 53 -8.84 -5.42 0.33
N TRP A 54 -7.55 -5.14 0.45
CA TRP A 54 -7.00 -4.47 1.62
C TRP A 54 -7.50 -3.03 1.76
N ALA A 55 -7.67 -2.32 0.65
CA ALA A 55 -8.17 -0.95 0.65
C ALA A 55 -9.64 -0.92 1.13
N GLY A 56 -10.47 -1.82 0.62
CA GLY A 56 -11.85 -1.99 1.07
C GLY A 56 -11.95 -2.37 2.54
N TYR A 57 -11.10 -3.30 3.02
CA TYR A 57 -11.04 -3.65 4.44
C TYR A 57 -10.69 -2.44 5.31
N VAL A 58 -9.62 -1.71 5.00
CA VAL A 58 -9.17 -0.53 5.76
C VAL A 58 -10.25 0.55 5.78
N ASN A 59 -10.91 0.81 4.66
CA ASN A 59 -12.03 1.75 4.57
C ASN A 59 -13.22 1.30 5.43
N LYS A 60 -13.54 0.00 5.45
CA LYS A 60 -14.62 -0.51 6.29
C LYS A 60 -14.33 -0.34 7.77
N ILE A 61 -13.09 -0.62 8.20
CA ILE A 61 -12.68 -0.44 9.60
C ILE A 61 -12.68 1.03 10.01
N SER A 62 -12.26 1.95 9.13
CA SER A 62 -12.28 3.38 9.42
C SER A 62 -13.71 3.91 9.58
N GLU A 63 -14.64 3.48 8.72
CA GLU A 63 -16.07 3.78 8.81
C GLU A 63 -16.67 3.29 10.14
N LEU A 64 -16.47 2.02 10.49
CA LEU A 64 -16.97 1.45 11.75
C LEU A 64 -16.40 2.17 12.98
N ARG A 65 -15.13 2.58 12.92
CA ARG A 65 -14.49 3.36 13.99
C ARG A 65 -15.09 4.75 14.12
N ALA A 66 -15.38 5.44 13.02
CA ALA A 66 -16.03 6.75 13.03
C ALA A 66 -17.44 6.67 13.65
N ASN A 67 -18.24 5.68 13.25
CA ASN A 67 -19.60 5.45 13.76
C ASN A 67 -19.62 5.11 15.27
N SER A 68 -18.64 4.34 15.73
CA SER A 68 -18.50 3.99 17.16
C SER A 68 -18.16 5.20 18.04
N LYS A 69 -17.35 6.14 17.53
CA LYS A 69 -16.99 7.37 18.26
C LYS A 69 -18.15 8.36 18.33
N GLY A 70 -18.90 8.54 17.25
CA GLY A 70 -20.05 9.45 17.20
C GLY A 70 -21.14 9.05 18.20
N SER A 71 -21.57 7.79 18.20
CA SER A 71 -22.67 7.33 19.05
C SER A 71 -22.39 7.40 20.56
N ARG A 72 -21.13 7.21 20.99
CA ARG A 72 -20.76 7.34 22.42
C ARG A 72 -20.60 8.79 22.87
N ALA A 73 -20.18 9.68 21.97
CA ALA A 73 -19.97 11.10 22.28
C ALA A 73 -21.27 11.84 22.62
N PHE A 74 -22.43 11.38 22.11
CA PHE A 74 -23.72 12.04 22.31
C PHE A 74 -24.66 11.36 23.33
N LYS A 75 -24.21 10.30 24.01
CA LYS A 75 -25.09 9.51 24.89
C LYS A 75 -25.65 10.29 26.09
N ASN A 76 -25.02 11.40 26.47
CA ASN A 76 -25.46 12.31 27.56
C ASN A 76 -25.17 13.79 27.23
N VAL A 77 -25.17 14.16 25.94
CA VAL A 77 -24.98 15.56 25.55
C VAL A 77 -26.33 16.17 25.24
N VAL A 78 -26.81 17.05 26.14
CA VAL A 78 -27.89 17.98 25.82
C VAL A 78 -27.29 18.97 24.83
N VAL A 79 -27.57 18.79 23.54
CA VAL A 79 -27.20 19.79 22.52
C VAL A 79 -28.11 20.99 22.77
N PRO A 80 -27.59 22.12 23.26
CA PRO A 80 -28.42 23.29 23.50
C PRO A 80 -28.96 23.77 22.16
N MET A 81 -30.25 24.11 22.13
CA MET A 81 -30.84 24.73 20.96
C MET A 81 -30.19 26.11 20.77
N PRO A 82 -29.57 26.41 19.62
CA PRO A 82 -29.05 27.74 19.37
C PRO A 82 -30.24 28.71 19.26
N ASP A 83 -30.42 29.52 20.31
CA ASP A 83 -31.51 30.51 20.38
C ASP A 83 -31.32 31.68 19.41
N THR A 84 -30.13 31.81 18.82
CA THR A 84 -29.80 32.87 17.87
C THR A 84 -29.70 32.32 16.46
N ARG A 85 -30.42 32.97 15.54
CA ARG A 85 -30.24 32.75 14.10
C ARG A 85 -28.78 33.01 13.74
N PRO A 86 -28.05 32.06 13.14
CA PRO A 86 -26.69 32.30 12.70
C PRO A 86 -26.64 33.51 11.78
N THR A 87 -25.81 34.49 12.12
CA THR A 87 -25.56 35.64 11.27
C THR A 87 -24.93 35.14 9.99
N ARG A 88 -25.56 35.45 8.85
CA ARG A 88 -24.96 35.21 7.53
C ARG A 88 -23.79 36.18 7.40
N ASN A 89 -22.58 35.72 7.68
CA ASN A 89 -21.39 36.48 7.36
C ASN A 89 -21.14 36.29 5.86
N ASP A 90 -21.47 37.30 5.06
CA ASP A 90 -21.14 37.31 3.61
C ASP A 90 -19.62 37.51 3.37
N GLU A 91 -18.84 37.66 4.44
CA GLU A 91 -17.39 37.64 4.41
C GLU A 91 -16.89 36.21 4.68
N VAL A 92 -16.85 35.40 3.63
CA VAL A 92 -16.04 34.19 3.61
C VAL A 92 -14.57 34.63 3.60
N ALA A 93 -14.02 34.94 4.77
CA ALA A 93 -12.58 34.97 4.95
C ALA A 93 -12.08 33.52 4.92
N ILE A 94 -11.72 33.06 3.73
CA ILE A 94 -10.91 31.86 3.56
C ILE A 94 -9.62 32.09 4.35
N SER A 95 -9.45 31.43 5.50
CA SER A 95 -8.16 31.41 6.18
C SER A 95 -7.13 30.75 5.27
N THR A 96 -6.27 31.56 4.65
CA THR A 96 -5.10 31.13 3.87
C THR A 96 -3.93 30.72 4.76
N THR A 97 -4.12 30.65 6.09
CA THR A 97 -3.05 30.38 7.06
C THR A 97 -2.62 28.90 7.12
N SER A 98 -3.14 28.03 6.26
CA SER A 98 -2.69 26.63 6.18
C SER A 98 -1.30 26.46 5.55
N PHE A 99 -0.74 27.51 4.95
CA PHE A 99 0.65 27.55 4.47
C PHE A 99 1.52 28.39 5.39
N ALA A 100 1.76 27.92 6.61
CA ALA A 100 2.97 28.33 7.30
C ALA A 100 4.15 27.62 6.60
N PRO A 101 5.16 28.34 6.07
CA PRO A 101 6.38 27.69 5.60
C PRO A 101 6.96 26.90 6.78
N MET A 102 7.16 25.59 6.59
CA MET A 102 7.80 24.76 7.62
C MET A 102 9.19 25.37 7.88
N SER A 103 9.39 25.88 9.10
CA SER A 103 10.71 26.32 9.54
C SER A 103 11.70 25.18 9.37
N ASP A 104 12.91 25.48 8.90
CA ASP A 104 13.99 24.50 8.75
C ASP A 104 14.14 23.69 10.05
N ARG A 105 13.75 22.41 9.98
CA ARG A 105 13.88 21.49 11.11
C ARG A 105 15.23 20.80 10.97
N ASN A 106 15.98 20.75 12.07
CA ASN A 106 17.21 19.98 12.13
C ASN A 106 16.88 18.47 12.07
N VAL A 107 16.81 17.92 10.86
CA VAL A 107 16.54 16.50 10.60
C VAL A 107 17.85 15.77 10.38
N ARG A 108 18.09 14.72 11.17
CA ARG A 108 19.22 13.81 10.95
C ARG A 108 18.85 12.84 9.83
N VAL A 109 19.42 13.07 8.65
CA VAL A 109 19.35 12.12 7.54
C VAL A 109 20.22 10.90 7.89
N ILE A 110 19.64 9.71 7.88
CA ILE A 110 20.34 8.44 8.10
C ILE A 110 20.12 7.58 6.88
N GLY A 111 21.20 7.23 6.18
CA GLY A 111 21.18 6.37 5.00
C GLY A 111 21.84 7.03 3.79
N PRO A 112 22.27 6.23 2.81
CA PRO A 112 22.86 6.74 1.58
C PRO A 112 21.81 7.54 0.76
N ALA A 113 22.25 8.64 0.15
CA ALA A 113 21.42 9.40 -0.78
C ALA A 113 21.34 8.65 -2.12
N PHE A 114 20.12 8.32 -2.56
CA PHE A 114 19.89 7.54 -3.78
C PHE A 114 19.53 8.39 -5.01
N ILE A 115 19.67 9.72 -4.94
CA ILE A 115 19.38 10.63 -6.05
C ILE A 115 20.66 11.40 -6.36
N PHE A 116 21.19 11.19 -7.56
CA PHE A 116 22.28 12.00 -8.12
C PHE A 116 21.63 13.10 -8.95
N ASP A 117 21.94 14.37 -8.64
CA ASP A 117 21.64 15.47 -9.56
C ASP A 117 22.55 15.32 -10.79
N GLU A 118 21.96 15.17 -11.97
CA GLU A 118 22.69 15.00 -13.24
C GLU A 118 23.50 16.24 -13.65
N ASP A 119 23.44 17.34 -12.91
CA ASP A 119 24.10 18.60 -13.26
C ASP A 119 25.45 18.85 -12.55
N ALA A 120 25.90 17.95 -11.67
CA ALA A 120 27.21 18.07 -11.01
C ALA A 120 28.39 17.53 -11.85
N ALA A 121 28.15 17.08 -13.08
CA ALA A 121 29.15 16.48 -13.96
C ALA A 121 29.94 17.49 -14.82
N GLN A 122 29.90 18.79 -14.51
CA GLN A 122 30.63 19.79 -15.30
C GLN A 122 31.25 20.90 -14.46
N ALA A 123 32.29 20.60 -13.67
CA ALA A 123 33.29 21.61 -13.34
C ALA A 123 34.65 21.02 -12.93
N LYS A 124 35.52 20.96 -13.94
CA LYS A 124 36.98 21.16 -13.88
C LYS A 124 37.86 19.96 -13.52
N SER A 125 38.18 19.21 -14.57
CA SER A 125 39.54 18.69 -14.79
C SER A 125 40.48 19.82 -15.26
N ALA A 126 41.67 19.90 -14.65
CA ALA A 126 42.97 20.43 -15.12
C ALA A 126 43.79 20.79 -13.86
N THR A 127 44.79 19.99 -13.44
CA THR A 127 46.22 20.10 -13.82
C THR A 127 46.75 21.51 -13.48
N TYR A 128 47.62 21.70 -12.48
CA TYR A 128 48.97 21.15 -12.31
C TYR A 128 49.33 20.97 -10.82
#